data_AF-A0AA37THS1-F1
#
_entry.id   AF-A0AA37THS1-F1
#
_cell.length_a   1.000
_cell.length_b   1.000
_cell.length_c   1.000
_cell.angle_alpha   90.00
_cell.angle_beta   90.00
_cell.angle_gamma   90.00
#
_symmetry.space_group_name_H-M   'P 1'
#
loop_
_entity.id
_entity.type
_entity.pdbx_description
1 polymer ?
#
loop_
_entity_poly.entity_id
_entity_poly.type
_entity_poly.pdbx_seq_one_letter_code
_entity_poly.pdbx_strand_id
1 'polypeptide(L)'
;MIRAHFTIRLGGNSLPASAAQSVDDIEAARSVARTIVQRLMRQHGGDPRLLDATMVIGDDDGATLLELSFRDALYMPVEPVADPDRRRPRPPGRAPSKRLSAAFHPVRRLAGALGARVQPLLGS
;
A
#
# COMPACT_ATOMS: atom_id res chain seq x y z
N MET A 1 -17.33 12.36 20.51
CA MET A 1 -16.27 11.36 20.75
C MET A 1 -16.89 10.16 21.45
N ILE A 2 -17.11 9.10 20.68
CA ILE A 2 -17.73 7.83 21.06
C ILE A 2 -16.65 6.76 21.22
N ARG A 3 -16.89 5.76 22.07
CA ARG A 3 -15.96 4.65 22.27
C ARG A 3 -16.46 3.44 21.50
N ALA A 4 -15.95 3.26 20.28
CA ALA A 4 -16.42 2.22 19.38
C ALA A 4 -15.67 0.90 19.59
N HIS A 5 -16.43 -0.17 19.81
CA HIS A 5 -15.98 -1.55 19.87
C HIS A 5 -16.29 -2.26 18.56
N PHE A 6 -15.27 -2.79 17.90
CA PHE A 6 -15.41 -3.46 16.60
C PHE A 6 -15.38 -4.97 16.79
N THR A 7 -16.49 -5.64 16.47
CA THR A 7 -16.64 -7.10 16.57
C THR A 7 -16.98 -7.67 15.20
N ILE A 8 -16.32 -8.76 14.80
CA ILE A 8 -16.64 -9.49 13.57
C ILE A 8 -17.51 -10.67 13.91
N ARG A 9 -18.64 -10.79 13.22
CA ARG A 9 -19.52 -11.96 13.26
C ARG A 9 -19.34 -12.74 11.96
N LEU A 10 -18.93 -14.00 12.07
CA LEU A 10 -18.76 -14.92 10.94
C LEU A 10 -19.34 -16.29 11.30
N GLY A 11 -20.36 -16.74 10.56
CA GLY A 11 -20.93 -18.08 10.72
C GLY A 11 -21.42 -18.39 12.15
N GLY A 12 -21.91 -17.39 12.87
CA GLY A 12 -22.36 -17.52 14.27
C GLY A 12 -21.27 -17.35 15.32
N ASN A 13 -19.99 -17.27 14.93
CA ASN A 13 -18.89 -16.98 15.84
C ASN A 13 -18.62 -15.47 15.91
N SER A 14 -18.36 -14.97 17.11
CA SER A 14 -18.02 -13.56 17.36
C SER A 14 -16.54 -13.45 17.72
N LEU A 15 -15.80 -12.69 16.92
CA LEU A 15 -14.36 -12.47 17.09
C LEU A 15 -14.12 -10.96 17.31
N PRO A 16 -13.40 -10.56 18.36
CA PRO A 16 -13.01 -9.16 18.53
C PRO A 16 -12.07 -8.76 17.39
N ALA A 17 -12.43 -7.72 16.64
CA ALA A 17 -11.66 -7.25 15.49
C ALA A 17 -10.52 -6.32 15.90
N SER A 18 -10.76 -5.52 16.94
CA SER A 18 -9.82 -4.53 17.46
C SER A 18 -10.20 -4.15 18.88
N ALA A 19 -9.22 -3.65 19.64
CA ALA A 19 -9.49 -2.96 20.91
C ALA A 19 -10.36 -1.72 20.66
N ALA A 20 -11.14 -1.34 21.66
CA ALA A 20 -12.01 -0.16 21.62
C ALA A 20 -11.24 1.07 21.12
N GLN A 21 -11.76 1.73 20.09
CA GLN A 21 -11.16 2.93 19.54
C GLN A 21 -12.09 4.12 19.75
N SER A 22 -11.52 5.22 20.22
CA SER A 22 -12.26 6.47 20.29
C SER A 22 -12.39 7.09 18.90
N VAL A 23 -13.62 7.39 18.50
CA VAL A 23 -13.96 7.97 17.21
C VAL A 23 -14.86 9.17 17.44
N ASP A 24 -14.81 10.17 16.55
CA ASP A 24 -15.60 11.39 16.74
C ASP A 24 -17.10 11.11 16.63
N ASP A 25 -17.49 10.44 15.54
CA ASP A 25 -18.89 10.19 15.13
C ASP A 25 -19.08 8.80 14.48
N ILE A 26 -20.33 8.44 14.18
CA ILE A 26 -20.70 7.17 13.54
C ILE A 26 -20.07 7.02 12.14
N GLU A 27 -19.99 8.09 11.35
CA GLU A 27 -19.33 8.05 10.03
C GLU A 27 -17.82 7.83 10.15
N ALA A 28 -17.17 8.40 11.17
CA ALA A 28 -15.78 8.10 11.47
C ALA A 28 -15.59 6.63 11.87
N ALA A 29 -16.49 6.09 12.71
CA ALA A 29 -16.50 4.68 13.08
C ALA A 29 -16.68 3.76 11.85
N ARG A 30 -17.56 4.13 10.91
CA ARG A 30 -17.73 3.43 9.64
C ARG A 30 -16.43 3.46 8.82
N SER A 31 -15.77 4.60 8.70
CA SER A 31 -14.51 4.72 7.95
C SER A 31 -13.40 3.83 8.53
N VAL A 32 -13.29 3.80 9.87
CA VAL A 32 -12.38 2.90 10.59
C VAL A 32 -12.74 1.43 10.34
N ALA A 33 -14.01 1.05 10.49
CA ALA A 33 -14.49 -0.31 10.24
C ALA A 33 -14.11 -0.79 8.83
N ARG A 34 -14.27 0.07 7.81
CA ARG A 34 -13.89 -0.25 6.42
C ARG A 34 -12.40 -0.47 6.26
N THR A 35 -11.58 0.36 6.92
CA THR A 35 -10.12 0.17 6.92
C THR A 35 -9.73 -1.17 7.53
N ILE A 36 -10.40 -1.58 8.62
CA ILE A 36 -10.19 -2.88 9.26
C ILE A 36 -10.61 -4.01 8.31
N VAL A 37 -11.80 -3.94 7.70
CA VAL A 37 -12.28 -4.93 6.70
C VAL A 37 -11.28 -5.08 5.56
N GLN A 38 -10.83 -3.97 4.97
CA GLN A 38 -9.88 -4.01 3.85
C GLN A 38 -8.55 -4.63 4.26
N ARG A 39 -8.05 -4.35 5.47
CA ARG A 39 -6.84 -4.97 5.99
C ARG A 39 -7.03 -6.47 6.17
N LEU A 40 -8.14 -6.91 6.75
CA LEU A 40 -8.46 -8.33 6.93
C LEU A 40 -8.57 -9.06 5.59
N MET A 41 -9.27 -8.47 4.61
CA MET A 41 -9.33 -9.01 3.24
C MET A 41 -7.94 -9.23 2.67
N ARG A 42 -7.04 -8.25 2.81
CA ARG A 42 -5.67 -8.35 2.28
C ARG A 42 -4.82 -9.37 3.04
N GLN A 43 -4.99 -9.47 4.36
CA GLN A 43 -4.28 -10.44 5.19
C GLN A 43 -4.68 -11.89 4.89
N HIS A 44 -5.97 -12.11 4.59
CA HIS A 44 -6.51 -13.44 4.30
C HIS A 44 -6.64 -13.74 2.80
N GLY A 45 -5.97 -12.96 1.93
CA GLY A 45 -5.94 -13.23 0.49
C GLY A 45 -7.28 -13.08 -0.24
N GLY A 46 -8.24 -12.36 0.35
CA GLY A 46 -9.59 -12.22 -0.20
C GLY A 46 -10.44 -13.47 -0.05
N ASP A 47 -10.29 -14.21 1.07
CA ASP A 47 -11.12 -15.38 1.36
C ASP A 47 -12.62 -15.04 1.18
N PRO A 48 -13.33 -15.69 0.24
CA PRO A 48 -14.73 -15.41 -0.02
C PRO A 48 -15.62 -15.65 1.20
N ARG A 49 -15.21 -16.49 2.16
CA ARG A 49 -15.96 -16.73 3.39
C ARG A 49 -16.08 -15.48 4.26
N LEU A 50 -15.07 -14.61 4.21
CA LEU A 50 -15.11 -13.35 4.95
C LEU A 50 -16.07 -12.33 4.31
N LEU A 51 -16.52 -12.53 3.07
CA LEU A 51 -17.56 -11.70 2.47
C LEU A 51 -18.94 -11.94 3.10
N ASP A 52 -19.12 -13.07 3.77
CA ASP A 52 -20.32 -13.36 4.56
C ASP A 52 -20.19 -12.88 6.02
N ALA A 53 -19.08 -12.23 6.36
CA ALA A 53 -18.87 -11.64 7.68
C ALA A 53 -19.54 -10.26 7.80
N THR A 54 -19.99 -9.96 9.02
CA THR A 54 -20.55 -8.67 9.40
C THR A 54 -19.72 -8.07 10.53
N MET A 55 -19.34 -6.80 10.38
CA MET A 55 -18.72 -6.03 11.46
C MET A 55 -19.80 -5.30 12.24
N VAL A 56 -19.90 -5.58 13.53
CA VAL A 56 -20.78 -4.89 14.47
C VAL A 56 -19.95 -3.89 15.24
N ILE A 57 -20.40 -2.64 15.23
CA ILE A 57 -19.81 -1.53 15.98
C ILE A 57 -20.72 -1.26 17.17
N GLY A 58 -20.20 -1.50 18.37
CA GLY A 58 -20.88 -1.19 19.63
C GLY A 58 -20.28 0.03 20.32
N ASP A 59 -21.04 0.67 21.22
CA ASP A 59 -20.50 1.61 22.21
C ASP A 59 -19.97 0.86 23.45
N ASP A 60 -19.45 1.59 24.44
CA ASP A 60 -18.94 1.09 25.73
C ASP A 60 -20.03 0.36 26.54
N ASP A 61 -21.28 0.82 26.44
CA ASP A 61 -22.47 0.17 27.00
C ASP A 61 -22.88 -1.12 26.26
N GLY A 62 -22.17 -1.49 25.18
CA GLY A 62 -22.50 -2.64 24.34
C GLY A 62 -23.69 -2.43 23.41
N ALA A 63 -24.26 -1.22 23.39
CA ALA A 63 -25.31 -0.84 22.45
C ALA A 63 -24.75 -0.86 21.01
N THR A 64 -25.46 -1.51 20.09
CA THR A 64 -25.05 -1.56 18.68
C THR A 64 -25.33 -0.21 18.02
N LEU A 65 -24.27 0.45 17.58
CA LEU A 65 -24.32 1.74 16.89
C LEU A 65 -24.50 1.56 15.38
N LEU A 66 -23.78 0.61 14.80
CA LEU A 66 -23.79 0.35 13.37
C LEU A 66 -23.40 -1.10 13.07
N GLU A 67 -24.07 -1.69 12.08
CA GLU A 67 -23.65 -2.95 11.48
C GLU A 67 -23.22 -2.70 10.04
N LEU A 68 -22.10 -3.32 9.64
CA LEU A 68 -21.51 -3.15 8.33
C LEU A 68 -21.07 -4.51 7.78
N SER A 69 -21.68 -4.94 6.67
CA SER A 69 -21.26 -6.15 5.96
C SER A 69 -19.91 -5.94 5.28
N PHE A 70 -19.09 -6.99 5.21
CA PHE A 70 -17.79 -6.90 4.53
C PHE A 70 -17.94 -6.56 3.04
N ARG A 71 -19.03 -7.01 2.39
CA ARG A 71 -19.38 -6.64 1.01
C ARG A 71 -19.61 -5.14 0.87
N ASP A 72 -20.42 -4.55 1.74
CA ASP A 72 -20.73 -3.11 1.72
C ASP A 72 -19.47 -2.28 1.96
N ALA A 73 -18.61 -2.75 2.87
CA ALA A 73 -17.33 -2.11 3.14
C ALA A 73 -16.42 -2.04 1.91
N LEU A 74 -16.46 -3.04 1.03
CA LEU A 74 -15.64 -3.15 -0.18
C LEU A 74 -16.25 -2.46 -1.41
N TYR A 75 -17.58 -2.41 -1.52
CA TYR A 75 -18.26 -1.96 -2.75
C TYR A 75 -18.56 -0.46 -2.83
N MET A 76 -18.50 0.28 -1.72
CA MET A 76 -18.72 1.73 -1.78
C MET A 76 -17.39 2.48 -2.05
N PRO A 77 -17.35 3.52 -2.91
CA PRO A 77 -16.15 4.34 -3.06
C PRO A 77 -15.81 4.98 -1.70
N VAL A 78 -14.60 4.73 -1.20
CA VAL A 78 -14.05 5.44 -0.04
C VAL A 78 -13.54 6.77 -0.56
N GLU A 79 -14.13 7.88 -0.13
CA GLU A 79 -13.39 9.15 -0.19
C GLU A 79 -12.13 8.93 0.64
N PRO A 80 -10.93 9.06 0.04
CA PRO A 80 -9.70 8.77 0.73
C PRO A 80 -9.59 9.71 1.93
N VAL A 81 -9.80 9.17 3.13
CA VAL A 81 -9.37 9.83 4.37
C VAL A 81 -7.90 10.14 4.16
N ALA A 82 -7.56 11.43 4.17
CA ALA A 82 -6.20 11.92 4.12
C ALA A 82 -5.50 11.45 5.40
N ASP A 83 -4.99 10.22 5.35
CA ASP A 83 -4.16 9.63 6.39
C ASP A 83 -2.85 10.44 6.42
N PRO A 84 -2.60 11.28 7.45
CA PRO A 84 -1.36 12.05 7.52
C PRO A 84 -0.14 11.14 7.79
N ASP A 85 -0.37 9.88 8.15
CA ASP A 85 0.66 8.87 8.47
C ASP A 85 0.85 7.81 7.39
N ARG A 86 0.07 7.86 6.29
CA ARG A 86 0.47 7.21 5.05
C ARG A 86 1.73 7.91 4.56
N ARG A 87 2.88 7.37 4.97
CA ARG A 87 4.16 7.55 4.28
C ARG A 87 3.87 7.48 2.79
N ARG A 88 3.87 8.65 2.15
CA ARG A 88 3.60 8.82 0.73
C ARG A 88 4.31 7.71 -0.02
N PRO A 89 3.65 6.98 -0.93
CA PRO A 89 4.39 6.30 -1.97
C PRO A 89 5.24 7.38 -2.62
N ARG A 90 6.57 7.30 -2.46
CA ARG A 90 7.48 8.16 -3.21
C ARG A 90 7.07 8.00 -4.67
N PRO A 91 6.71 9.07 -5.40
CA PRO A 91 6.67 8.96 -6.85
C PRO A 91 8.06 8.48 -7.29
N PRO A 92 8.21 7.63 -8.32
CA PRO A 92 9.49 7.42 -8.96
C PRO A 92 9.87 8.70 -9.71
N GLY A 93 10.23 9.72 -8.93
CA GLY A 93 10.70 11.02 -9.38
C GLY A 93 12.17 10.89 -9.75
N ARG A 94 12.39 10.39 -10.96
CA ARG A 94 13.37 10.86 -11.94
C ARG A 94 14.65 11.45 -11.34
N ALA A 95 15.75 10.70 -11.50
CA ALA A 95 17.11 11.10 -11.18
C ALA A 95 17.39 12.58 -11.57
N PRO A 96 17.91 13.39 -10.65
CA PRO A 96 18.49 14.67 -11.02
C PRO A 96 19.89 14.40 -11.57
N SER A 97 20.03 14.33 -12.90
CA SER A 97 21.31 14.51 -13.56
C SER A 97 21.77 15.95 -13.32
N LYS A 98 22.40 16.19 -12.17
CA LYS A 98 23.15 17.42 -11.90
C LYS A 98 24.33 17.46 -12.86
N ARG A 99 24.38 18.57 -13.58
CA ARG A 99 25.44 19.00 -14.47
C ARG A 99 26.81 18.83 -13.80
N LEU A 100 27.66 18.00 -14.38
CA LEU A 100 29.10 18.10 -14.22
C LEU A 100 29.62 18.87 -15.42
N SER A 101 29.83 20.17 -15.23
CA SER A 101 30.81 20.90 -16.03
C SER A 101 32.18 20.29 -15.72
N ALA A 102 32.76 19.60 -16.68
CA ALA A 102 34.18 19.31 -16.70
C ALA A 102 34.66 19.46 -18.14
N ALA A 103 35.35 20.58 -18.37
CA ALA A 103 35.97 20.95 -19.62
C ALA A 103 37.09 19.95 -19.96
N PHE A 104 37.02 19.27 -21.11
CA PHE A 104 38.20 18.73 -21.78
C PHE A 104 37.98 18.68 -23.31
N HIS A 105 38.61 19.67 -23.97
CA HIS A 105 39.13 19.79 -25.34
C HIS A 105 38.72 18.80 -26.46
N PRO A 106 38.42 19.30 -27.68
CA PRO A 106 38.31 18.48 -28.88
C PRO A 106 39.68 18.30 -29.54
N VAL A 107 40.16 17.06 -29.66
CA VAL A 107 41.24 16.74 -30.59
C VAL A 107 40.73 15.77 -31.63
N ARG A 108 40.54 16.33 -32.83
CA ARG A 108 40.55 15.62 -34.10
C ARG A 108 41.83 14.77 -34.20
N ARG A 109 41.69 13.48 -34.51
CA ARG A 109 42.71 12.67 -35.19
C ARG A 109 41.97 11.52 -35.89
N LEU A 110 41.60 11.68 -37.16
CA LEU A 110 42.39 11.47 -38.38
C LEU A 110 42.72 9.98 -38.63
N ALA A 111 42.31 9.55 -39.82
CA ALA A 111 42.41 8.25 -40.45
C ALA A 111 43.84 7.67 -40.54
N GLY A 112 43.89 6.34 -40.76
CA GLY A 112 45.04 5.59 -41.25
C GLY A 112 44.80 4.09 -41.07
N ALA A 113 44.40 3.38 -42.14
CA ALA A 113 45.25 2.49 -42.94
C ALA A 113 45.54 1.16 -42.22
N LEU A 114 44.93 0.03 -42.64
CA LEU A 114 45.34 -0.82 -43.77
C LEU A 114 46.74 -1.44 -43.56
N GLY A 115 46.80 -2.77 -43.44
CA GLY A 115 48.04 -3.56 -43.48
C GLY A 115 48.06 -4.61 -42.36
N ALA A 116 47.67 -5.85 -42.60
CA ALA A 116 48.48 -6.90 -43.23
C ALA A 116 49.55 -7.50 -42.28
N ARG A 117 49.22 -8.72 -41.83
CA ARG A 117 50.03 -9.96 -41.91
C ARG A 117 51.33 -10.08 -41.09
N VAL A 118 51.55 -11.35 -40.74
CA VAL A 118 52.77 -12.09 -40.41
C VAL A 118 53.19 -12.19 -38.91
N GLN A 119 52.94 -13.39 -38.39
CA GLN A 119 53.81 -14.24 -37.52
C GLN A 119 55.33 -13.96 -37.70
N PRO A 120 56.24 -14.31 -36.75
CA PRO A 120 56.42 -15.72 -36.38
C PRO A 120 57.05 -16.06 -34.98
N LEU A 121 57.08 -17.38 -34.74
CA LEU A 121 58.14 -18.19 -34.11
C LEU A 121 58.31 -18.25 -32.57
N LEU A 122 58.00 -19.46 -32.07
CA LEU A 122 58.87 -20.43 -31.40
C LEU A 122 59.05 -20.41 -29.86
N GLY A 123 58.96 -21.64 -29.30
CA GLY A 123 59.55 -22.07 -28.04
C GLY A 123 58.56 -22.04 -26.88
N SER A 124 58.20 -23.14 -26.23
CA SER A 124 58.83 -24.46 -26.07
C SER A 124 57.80 -25.46 -25.56
#